data_AF-A0A3C0Y102-F1
#
_entry.id   AF-A0A3C0Y102-F1
#
_cell.length_a   1.000
_cell.length_b   1.000
_cell.length_c   1.000
_cell.angle_alpha   90.00
_cell.angle_beta   90.00
_cell.angle_gamma   90.00
#
_symmetry.space_group_name_H-M   'P 1'
#
loop_
_entity.id
_entity.type
_entity.pdbx_description
1 polymer ?
#
loop_
_entity_poly.entity_id
_entity_poly.type
_entity_poly.pdbx_seq_one_letter_code
_entity_poly.pdbx_strand_id
1 'polypeptide(L)'
;MGMSDARAFLADKGVQPAWDAETCQNYASFERDGVIYSIWLEDAQSISSKLTVMTAHDLGGVGCWKLTQETPDIWDTITTFYPPGQ
;
A
#
# COMPACT_ATOMS: atom_id res chain seq x y z
N MET A 1 1.16 -11.89 -1.62
CA MET A 1 -0.16 -11.82 -0.98
C MET A 1 -0.81 -10.51 -1.45
N GLY A 2 -2.12 -10.48 -1.71
CA GLY A 2 -2.80 -9.23 -2.07
C GLY A 2 -3.00 -8.31 -0.86
N MET A 3 -3.40 -7.06 -1.09
CA MET A 3 -3.63 -6.05 -0.04
C MET A 3 -4.69 -6.52 0.98
N SER A 4 -5.82 -7.06 0.50
CA SER A 4 -6.88 -7.61 1.37
C SER A 4 -6.38 -8.78 2.20
N ASP A 5 -5.70 -9.73 1.56
CA ASP A 5 -5.18 -10.93 2.22
C ASP A 5 -4.15 -10.56 3.30
N ALA A 6 -3.31 -9.55 3.06
CA ALA A 6 -2.30 -9.10 4.02
C ALA A 6 -2.93 -8.49 5.28
N ARG A 7 -3.98 -7.68 5.11
CA ARG A 7 -4.75 -7.14 6.24
C ARG A 7 -5.47 -8.24 7.00
N ALA A 8 -6.11 -9.17 6.28
CA ALA A 8 -6.80 -10.30 6.90
C ALA A 8 -5.84 -11.20 7.69
N PHE A 9 -4.63 -11.45 7.16
CA PHE A 9 -3.59 -12.21 7.84
C PHE A 9 -3.20 -11.55 9.17
N LEU A 10 -2.93 -10.24 9.18
CA LEU A 10 -2.59 -9.53 10.42
C LEU A 10 -3.76 -9.50 11.42
N ALA A 11 -4.98 -9.30 10.93
CA ALA A 11 -6.19 -9.32 11.76
C ALA A 11 -6.40 -10.69 12.44
N ASP A 12 -6.21 -11.80 11.73
CA ASP A 12 -6.26 -13.16 12.30
C ASP A 12 -5.20 -13.38 13.39
N LYS A 13 -4.06 -12.68 13.30
CA LYS A 13 -3.02 -12.69 14.34
C LYS A 13 -3.25 -11.69 15.46
N GLY A 14 -4.30 -10.87 15.39
CA GLY A 14 -4.53 -9.79 16.36
C GLY A 14 -3.47 -8.69 16.31
N VAL A 15 -2.75 -8.56 15.19
CA VAL A 15 -1.68 -7.57 15.01
C VAL A 15 -2.24 -6.40 14.22
N GLN A 16 -2.06 -5.19 14.74
CA GLN A 16 -2.45 -3.96 14.05
C GLN A 16 -1.21 -3.31 13.43
N PRO A 17 -1.21 -3.03 12.12
CA PRO A 17 -0.12 -2.26 11.53
C PRO A 17 -0.18 -0.79 11.97
N ALA A 18 0.98 -0.15 12.00
CA ALA A 18 1.12 1.27 12.27
C ALA A 18 1.74 1.97 11.06
N TRP A 19 1.31 3.20 10.80
CA TRP A 19 1.90 4.02 9.75
C TRP A 19 3.35 4.35 10.09
N ASP A 20 4.26 4.01 9.18
CA ASP A 20 5.66 4.40 9.21
C ASP A 20 5.85 5.56 8.22
N ALA A 21 6.14 6.74 8.77
CA ALA A 21 6.33 7.96 8.00
C ALA A 21 7.66 8.00 7.24
N GLU A 22 8.66 7.19 7.63
CA GLU A 22 9.93 7.12 6.92
C GLU A 22 9.77 6.39 5.59
N THR A 23 9.01 5.29 5.59
CA THR A 23 8.76 4.47 4.40
C THR A 23 7.46 4.81 3.67
N CYS A 24 6.61 5.65 4.26
CA CYS A 24 5.27 5.98 3.78
C CYS A 24 4.41 4.72 3.52
N GLN A 25 4.45 3.80 4.46
CA GLN A 25 3.72 2.53 4.42
C GLN A 25 3.18 2.15 5.80
N ASN A 26 2.17 1.30 5.82
CA ASN A 26 1.75 0.65 7.05
C ASN A 26 2.67 -0.54 7.33
N TYR A 27 3.19 -0.64 8.55
CA TYR A 27 4.14 -1.67 8.98
C TYR A 27 3.61 -2.42 10.21
N ALA A 28 3.82 -3.74 10.23
CA ALA A 28 3.56 -4.58 11.38
C ALA A 28 4.74 -5.51 11.62
N SER A 29 5.07 -5.73 12.90
CA SER A 29 6.01 -6.77 13.32
C SER A 29 5.48 -7.52 14.53
N PHE A 30 5.71 -8.83 14.54
CA PHE A 30 5.36 -9.69 15.67
C PHE A 30 6.29 -10.90 15.70
N GLU A 31 6.49 -11.47 16.89
CA GLU A 31 7.27 -12.68 17.09
C GLU A 31 6.36 -13.89 17.28
N ARG A 32 6.74 -15.02 16.71
CA ARG A 32 6.11 -16.31 16.97
C ARG A 32 7.17 -17.42 16.93
N ASP A 33 7.20 -18.24 17.97
CA ASP A 33 8.12 -19.40 18.08
C ASP A 33 9.60 -19.00 17.88
N GLY A 34 10.00 -17.81 18.36
CA GLY A 34 11.36 -17.27 18.22
C GLY A 34 11.68 -16.69 16.84
N VAL A 35 10.69 -16.57 15.95
CA VAL A 35 10.84 -15.98 14.61
C VAL A 35 10.11 -14.64 14.54
N ILE A 36 10.82 -13.62 14.08
CA ILE A 36 10.25 -12.28 13.84
C ILE A 36 9.66 -12.22 12.43
N TYR A 37 8.38 -11.89 12.35
CA TYR A 37 7.68 -11.59 11.12
C TYR A 37 7.58 -10.07 10.97
N SER A 38 7.84 -9.58 9.76
CA SER A 38 7.77 -8.17 9.39
C SER A 38 6.96 -8.05 8.11
N ILE A 39 5.93 -7.19 8.12
CA ILE A 39 5.00 -7.02 7.00
C ILE A 39 4.80 -5.54 6.73
N TRP A 40 5.06 -5.14 5.48
CA TRP A 40 4.73 -3.82 4.95
C TRP A 40 3.48 -3.94 4.08
N LEU A 41 2.56 -3.00 4.23
CA LEU A 41 1.26 -3.01 3.57
C LEU A 41 1.07 -1.76 2.72
N GLU A 42 0.33 -1.98 1.63
CA GLU A 42 -0.16 -0.92 0.76
C GLU A 42 -1.65 -0.63 1.01
N ASP A 43 -2.04 0.64 0.91
CA ASP A 43 -3.41 1.19 0.83
C ASP A 43 -3.43 2.47 0.00
N ALA A 44 -4.61 3.07 -0.14
CA ALA A 44 -4.79 4.40 -0.69
C ALA A 44 -3.80 5.45 -0.15
N GLN A 45 -3.41 5.44 1.13
CA GLN A 45 -2.48 6.43 1.69
C GLN A 45 -1.05 6.22 1.18
N SER A 46 -0.55 4.99 1.24
CA SER A 46 0.79 4.65 0.75
C SER A 46 0.90 4.77 -0.78
N ILE A 47 -0.18 4.47 -1.52
CA ILE A 47 -0.24 4.65 -2.98
C ILE A 47 -0.30 6.14 -3.34
N SER A 48 -1.12 6.94 -2.65
CA SER A 48 -1.18 8.40 -2.86
C SER A 48 0.17 9.07 -2.61
N SER A 49 0.92 8.60 -1.62
CA SER A 49 2.29 9.10 -1.35
C SER A 49 3.23 8.86 -2.53
N LYS A 50 3.15 7.69 -3.19
CA LYS A 50 3.95 7.36 -4.37
C LYS A 50 3.51 8.14 -5.61
N LEU A 51 2.21 8.30 -5.81
CA LEU A 51 1.66 9.09 -6.93
C LEU A 51 1.97 10.59 -6.79
N THR A 52 2.08 11.09 -5.56
CA THR A 52 2.57 12.46 -5.31
C THR A 52 4.01 12.64 -5.79
N VAL A 53 4.87 11.63 -5.63
CA VAL A 53 6.24 11.66 -6.20
C VAL A 53 6.17 11.68 -7.74
N MET A 54 5.30 10.86 -8.34
CA MET A 54 5.12 10.86 -9.80
C MET A 54 4.78 12.25 -10.33
N THR A 55 3.80 12.94 -9.74
CA THR A 55 3.39 14.28 -10.18
C THR A 55 4.44 15.35 -9.85
N ALA A 56 5.05 15.30 -8.67
CA ALA A 56 6.09 16.25 -8.26
C ALA A 56 7.33 16.23 -9.18
N HIS A 57 7.59 15.10 -9.84
CA HIS A 57 8.72 14.91 -10.73
C HIS A 57 8.35 14.87 -12.22
N ASP A 58 7.11 15.20 -12.58
CA ASP A 58 6.62 15.19 -13.97
C ASP A 58 6.91 13.87 -14.71
N LEU A 59 6.72 12.75 -14.00
CA LEU A 59 6.93 11.43 -14.57
C LEU A 59 5.75 11.04 -15.46
N GLY A 60 6.03 10.35 -16.58
CA GLY A 60 5.01 10.00 -17.57
C GLY A 60 3.95 8.97 -17.12
N GLY A 61 4.07 8.39 -15.93
CA GLY A 61 3.05 7.53 -15.34
C GLY A 61 3.58 6.51 -14.32
N VAL A 62 2.70 5.60 -13.88
CA VAL A 62 3.05 4.45 -13.03
C VAL A 62 2.70 3.12 -13.69
N GLY A 63 3.50 2.09 -13.39
CA GLY A 63 3.17 0.69 -13.67
C GLY A 63 2.75 -0.03 -12.39
N CYS A 64 1.61 -0.74 -12.43
CA CYS A 64 1.07 -1.47 -11.28
C CYS A 64 1.23 -2.98 -11.49
N TRP A 65 1.83 -3.67 -10.52
CA TRP A 65 1.95 -5.13 -10.54
C TRP A 65 1.37 -5.75 -9.26
N LYS A 66 0.45 -6.70 -9.34
CA LYS A 66 -0.32 -7.14 -10.52
C LYS A 66 -1.80 -6.99 -10.26
N LEU A 67 -2.58 -7.04 -11.34
CA LEU A 67 -4.03 -7.11 -11.29
C LEU A 67 -4.47 -8.18 -10.29
N THR A 68 -5.58 -7.89 -9.62
CA THR A 68 -6.23 -8.69 -8.58
C THR A 68 -5.47 -8.76 -7.24
N GLN A 69 -4.40 -7.99 -7.04
CA GLN A 69 -3.72 -7.91 -5.73
C GLN A 69 -4.01 -6.60 -4.99
N GLU A 70 -4.68 -5.67 -5.65
CA GLU A 70 -5.19 -4.43 -5.10
C GLU A 70 -6.55 -4.62 -4.38
N THR A 71 -6.93 -3.63 -3.59
CA THR A 71 -8.32 -3.39 -3.21
C THR A 71 -8.98 -2.43 -4.20
N PRO A 72 -10.32 -2.44 -4.38
CA PRO A 72 -10.99 -1.61 -5.40
C PRO A 72 -10.71 -0.11 -5.29
N ASP A 73 -10.55 0.42 -4.08
CA ASP A 73 -10.26 1.83 -3.78
C ASP A 73 -8.91 2.32 -4.32
N ILE A 74 -8.00 1.39 -4.67
CA ILE A 74 -6.71 1.75 -5.27
C ILE A 74 -6.89 2.33 -6.67
N TRP A 75 -7.86 1.83 -7.44
CA TRP A 75 -8.15 2.37 -8.77
C TRP A 75 -8.76 3.77 -8.70
N ASP A 76 -9.64 4.01 -7.73
CA ASP A 76 -10.18 5.35 -7.46
C ASP A 76 -9.04 6.30 -7.08
N THR A 77 -8.15 5.87 -6.19
CA THR A 77 -6.96 6.61 -5.78
C THR A 77 -6.10 6.99 -6.97
N ILE A 78 -5.73 6.02 -7.83
CA ILE A 78 -4.93 6.26 -9.04
C ILE A 78 -5.61 7.27 -9.95
N THR A 79 -6.92 7.13 -10.18
CA THR A 79 -7.68 7.99 -11.09
C THR A 79 -7.65 9.46 -10.67
N THR A 80 -7.56 9.77 -9.37
CA THR A 80 -7.43 11.15 -8.89
C THR A 80 -6.18 11.88 -9.39
N PHE A 81 -5.14 11.15 -9.81
CA PHE A 81 -3.89 11.70 -10.34
C PHE A 81 -3.86 11.79 -11.88
N TYR A 82 -4.93 11.35 -12.56
CA TYR A 82 -5.10 11.42 -14.01
C TYR A 82 -6.44 12.07 -14.39
N PRO A 83 -6.67 13.35 -14.04
CA PRO A 83 -7.93 14.01 -14.32
C PRO A 83 -8.19 14.13 -15.84
N PRO A 84 -9.46 14.10 -16.28
CA PRO A 84 -9.79 14.23 -17.69
C PRO A 84 -9.26 15.55 -18.27
N GLY A 85 -8.58 15.48 -19.42
CA GLY A 85 -8.08 16.67 -20.12
C GLY A 85 -6.62 17.02 -19.83
N GLN A 86 -5.90 16.20 -19.06
CA GLN A 86 -4.47 15.98 -19.26
C GLN A 86 -4.22 15.02 -20.44
#